data_AF-A0A7S2XJ96-F1
#
_entry.id   AF-A0A7S2XJ96-F1
#
_cell.length_a   1.000
_cell.length_b   1.000
_cell.length_c   1.000
_cell.angle_alpha   90.00
_cell.angle_beta   90.00
_cell.angle_gamma   90.00
#
_symmetry.space_group_name_H-M   'P 1'
#
loop_
_entity.id
_entity.type
_entity.pdbx_description
1 polymer ?
#
loop_
_entity_poly.entity_id
_entity_poly.type
_entity_poly.pdbx_seq_one_letter_code
_entity_poly.pdbx_strand_id
1 'polypeptide(L)'
;YCDAVDLNLGCPQARARNEGFGAFLMDNPRMVYAIIHRAYQQLQVPVWCKIRLLPTLEDTINFARMVEAAGASVLGVHGRHRERSKHTGSADWSAIKAIKRSVGIPVIANGNCQCLHDALRCLEYTGADAVMSATGILANPKLFSGFGCPGTDGKSNCKHAVKSSNGNGDRKSNGASNGKRNVQCNGKFIGNDETNWRSHETSNGCETKGDSDSAGGNSQRKRAQPRGVVTETKKRPLPGP
;
A
#
# COMPACT_ATOMS: atom_id res chain seq x y z
N TYR A 1 -18.83 -2.11 -10.75
CA TYR A 1 -17.73 -3.06 -11.04
C TYR A 1 -16.40 -2.41 -10.64
N CYS A 2 -15.35 -3.19 -10.39
CA CYS A 2 -14.01 -2.71 -10.05
C CYS A 2 -12.95 -3.57 -10.75
N ASP A 3 -11.74 -3.05 -10.92
CA ASP A 3 -10.63 -3.78 -11.58
C ASP A 3 -9.81 -4.65 -10.60
N ALA A 4 -9.88 -4.35 -9.31
CA ALA A 4 -9.16 -5.04 -8.25
C ALA A 4 -9.82 -4.80 -6.88
N VAL A 5 -9.51 -5.66 -5.91
CA VAL A 5 -9.90 -5.51 -4.50
C VAL A 5 -8.65 -5.45 -3.62
N ASP A 6 -8.50 -4.41 -2.80
CA ASP A 6 -7.38 -4.28 -1.86
C ASP A 6 -7.81 -4.58 -0.42
N LEU A 7 -7.04 -5.43 0.27
CA LEU A 7 -7.18 -5.68 1.70
C LEU A 7 -6.27 -4.75 2.50
N ASN A 8 -6.89 -3.84 3.25
CA ASN A 8 -6.16 -2.95 4.14
C ASN A 8 -5.65 -3.69 5.38
N LEU A 9 -4.34 -3.88 5.42
CA LEU A 9 -3.58 -4.44 6.55
C LEU A 9 -2.62 -3.40 7.15
N GLY A 10 -2.90 -2.10 6.96
CA GLY A 10 -1.96 -1.02 7.27
C GLY A 10 -2.49 0.14 8.10
N CYS A 11 -3.80 0.19 8.38
CA CYS A 11 -4.42 1.27 9.15
C CYS A 11 -4.10 1.16 10.66
N PRO A 12 -3.45 2.16 11.28
CA PRO A 12 -3.13 2.14 12.72
C PRO A 12 -4.17 2.88 13.59
N GLN A 13 -5.32 3.28 13.04
CA GLN A 13 -6.29 4.12 13.75
C GLN A 13 -6.96 3.37 14.92
N ALA A 14 -7.38 4.11 15.96
CA ALA A 14 -8.02 3.54 17.15
C ALA A 14 -9.25 2.68 16.82
N ARG A 15 -10.06 3.09 15.84
CA ARG A 15 -11.20 2.28 15.38
C ARG A 15 -10.76 0.91 14.84
N ALA A 16 -9.72 0.88 14.02
CA ALA A 16 -9.16 -0.37 13.49
C ALA A 16 -8.63 -1.27 14.62
N ARG A 17 -8.09 -0.68 15.69
CA ARG A 17 -7.68 -1.39 16.90
C ARG A 17 -8.86 -2.04 17.61
N ASN A 18 -9.89 -1.24 17.87
CA ASN A 18 -11.05 -1.68 18.66
C ASN A 18 -11.86 -2.76 17.95
N GLU A 19 -11.93 -2.70 16.62
CA GLU A 19 -12.69 -3.64 15.78
C GLU A 19 -11.83 -4.78 15.21
N GLY A 20 -10.51 -4.78 15.44
CA GLY A 20 -9.61 -5.87 15.04
C GLY A 20 -9.31 -5.98 13.54
N PHE A 21 -9.34 -4.86 12.80
CA PHE A 21 -8.99 -4.81 11.37
C PHE A 21 -7.74 -3.95 11.11
N GLY A 22 -7.38 -3.75 9.84
CA GLY A 22 -6.24 -2.91 9.47
C GLY A 22 -4.92 -3.52 9.94
N ALA A 23 -4.02 -2.70 10.51
CA ALA A 23 -2.73 -3.17 10.98
C ALA A 23 -2.81 -4.10 12.21
N PHE A 24 -3.98 -4.24 12.84
CA PHE A 24 -4.20 -5.15 13.98
C PHE A 24 -4.62 -6.54 13.52
N LEU A 25 -5.20 -6.66 12.32
CA LEU A 25 -5.50 -7.95 11.72
C LEU A 25 -4.22 -8.76 11.42
N MET A 26 -3.09 -8.07 11.22
CA MET A 26 -1.77 -8.69 11.03
C MET A 26 -1.32 -9.54 12.23
N ASP A 27 -1.85 -9.28 13.43
CA ASP A 27 -1.55 -10.07 14.64
C ASP A 27 -2.21 -11.47 14.57
N ASN A 28 -3.09 -11.71 13.58
CA ASN A 28 -3.65 -13.03 13.26
C ASN A 28 -3.35 -13.46 11.81
N PRO A 29 -2.11 -13.93 11.53
CA PRO A 29 -1.68 -14.34 10.20
C PRO A 29 -2.57 -15.42 9.55
N ARG A 30 -3.14 -16.33 10.35
CA ARG A 30 -4.04 -17.38 9.84
C ARG A 30 -5.33 -16.79 9.28
N MET A 31 -5.89 -15.79 9.96
CA MET A 31 -7.09 -15.10 9.50
C MET A 31 -6.79 -14.30 8.23
N VAL A 32 -5.66 -13.58 8.19
CA VAL A 32 -5.21 -12.86 6.99
C VAL A 32 -5.10 -13.79 5.79
N TYR A 33 -4.41 -14.92 5.96
CA TYR A 33 -4.30 -15.95 4.91
C TYR A 33 -5.68 -16.41 4.43
N ALA A 34 -6.57 -16.77 5.35
CA ALA A 34 -7.89 -17.28 5.02
C ALA A 34 -8.73 -16.26 4.22
N ILE A 35 -8.67 -14.97 4.59
CA ILE A 35 -9.38 -13.89 3.88
C ILE A 35 -8.84 -13.73 2.46
N ILE A 36 -7.51 -13.59 2.32
CA ILE A 36 -6.87 -13.39 1.01
C ILE A 36 -7.13 -14.60 0.12
N HIS A 37 -6.92 -15.81 0.65
CA HIS A 37 -7.10 -17.04 -0.11
C HIS A 37 -8.55 -17.24 -0.54
N ARG A 38 -9.51 -16.95 0.34
CA ARG A 38 -10.93 -17.02 -0.03
C ARG A 38 -11.28 -15.99 -1.12
N ALA A 39 -10.78 -14.77 -1.01
CA ALA A 39 -11.00 -13.73 -2.01
C ALA A 39 -10.38 -14.12 -3.36
N TYR A 40 -9.14 -14.59 -3.36
CA TYR A 40 -8.44 -15.10 -4.55
C TYR A 40 -9.20 -16.24 -5.24
N GLN A 41 -9.79 -17.17 -4.47
CA GLN A 41 -10.53 -18.31 -5.02
C GLN A 41 -11.94 -17.97 -5.54
N GLN A 42 -12.51 -16.82 -5.17
CA GLN A 42 -13.93 -16.52 -5.43
C GLN A 42 -14.15 -15.27 -6.28
N LEU A 43 -13.18 -14.36 -6.31
CA LEU A 43 -13.27 -13.14 -7.11
C LEU A 43 -12.67 -13.38 -8.49
N GLN A 44 -13.28 -12.77 -9.51
CA GLN A 44 -12.75 -12.75 -10.88
C GLN A 44 -11.72 -11.63 -11.10
N VAL A 45 -11.53 -10.76 -10.09
CA VAL A 45 -10.60 -9.64 -10.12
C VAL A 45 -9.44 -9.89 -9.15
N PRO A 46 -8.23 -9.37 -9.44
CA PRO A 46 -7.07 -9.53 -8.59
C PRO A 46 -7.27 -8.98 -7.17
N VAL A 47 -6.69 -9.68 -6.19
CA VAL A 47 -6.64 -9.26 -4.79
C VAL A 47 -5.29 -8.63 -4.50
N TRP A 48 -5.30 -7.43 -3.94
CA TRP A 48 -4.14 -6.67 -3.50
C TRP A 48 -4.12 -6.65 -1.97
N CYS A 49 -2.94 -6.42 -1.40
CA CYS A 49 -2.80 -6.22 0.03
C CYS A 49 -1.89 -5.04 0.32
N LYS A 50 -2.23 -4.25 1.33
CA LYS A 50 -1.39 -3.15 1.80
C LYS A 50 -1.02 -3.29 3.27
N ILE A 51 0.27 -3.46 3.55
CA ILE A 51 0.81 -3.72 4.90
C ILE A 51 1.62 -2.53 5.46
N ARG A 52 1.91 -2.63 6.76
CA ARG A 52 2.96 -1.88 7.47
C ARG A 52 4.05 -2.85 7.95
N LEU A 53 5.14 -2.31 8.50
CA LEU A 53 6.19 -3.14 9.09
C LEU A 53 5.72 -3.76 10.42
N LEU A 54 6.01 -5.05 10.61
CA LEU A 54 5.91 -5.76 11.89
C LEU A 54 7.10 -5.39 12.79
N PRO A 55 7.12 -5.76 14.09
CA PRO A 55 8.20 -5.38 15.01
C PRO A 55 9.60 -5.71 14.51
N THR A 56 9.78 -6.80 13.76
CA THR A 56 11.04 -7.16 13.13
C THR A 56 10.93 -7.22 11.60
N LEU A 57 12.07 -7.01 10.92
CA LEU A 57 12.15 -7.16 9.47
C LEU A 57 11.88 -8.61 9.03
N GLU A 58 12.40 -9.58 9.78
CA GLU A 58 12.21 -11.00 9.50
C GLU A 58 10.73 -11.39 9.55
N ASP A 59 10.00 -10.95 10.57
CA ASP A 59 8.55 -11.17 10.67
C ASP A 59 7.83 -10.53 9.49
N THR A 60 8.23 -9.32 9.09
CA THR A 60 7.62 -8.62 7.95
C THR A 60 7.85 -9.37 6.64
N ILE A 61 9.05 -9.92 6.43
CA ILE A 61 9.39 -10.73 5.25
C ILE A 61 8.57 -12.04 5.24
N ASN A 62 8.50 -12.73 6.38
CA ASN A 62 7.70 -13.96 6.50
C ASN A 62 6.21 -13.69 6.27
N PHE A 63 5.71 -12.57 6.77
CA PHE A 63 4.33 -12.13 6.52
C PHE A 63 4.09 -11.80 5.04
N ALA A 64 5.02 -11.10 4.38
CA ALA A 64 4.92 -10.78 2.95
C ALA A 64 4.87 -12.03 2.07
N ARG A 65 5.70 -13.04 2.36
CA ARG A 65 5.68 -14.34 1.67
C ARG A 65 4.38 -15.10 1.91
N MET A 66 3.83 -15.03 3.12
CA MET A 66 2.52 -15.63 3.43
C MET A 66 1.39 -14.95 2.65
N VAL A 67 1.42 -13.62 2.53
CA VAL A 67 0.45 -12.85 1.73
C VAL A 67 0.51 -13.23 0.26
N GLU A 68 1.71 -13.37 -0.31
CA GLU A 68 1.91 -13.88 -1.67
C GLU A 68 1.37 -15.31 -1.82
N ALA A 69 1.74 -16.22 -0.91
CA ALA A 69 1.27 -17.61 -0.94
C ALA A 69 -0.26 -17.74 -0.78
N ALA A 70 -0.90 -16.80 -0.10
CA ALA A 70 -2.35 -16.76 0.03
C ALA A 70 -3.06 -16.40 -1.29
N GLY A 71 -2.36 -15.82 -2.27
CA GLY A 71 -2.89 -15.47 -3.58
C GLY A 71 -3.02 -13.96 -3.83
N ALA A 72 -2.37 -13.11 -3.02
CA ALA A 72 -2.28 -11.69 -3.33
C ALA A 72 -1.45 -11.48 -4.61
N SER A 73 -1.95 -10.64 -5.50
CA SER A 73 -1.32 -10.35 -6.80
C SER A 73 -0.36 -9.16 -6.75
N VAL A 74 -0.52 -8.26 -5.78
CA VAL A 74 0.31 -7.07 -5.57
C VAL A 74 0.40 -6.78 -4.07
N LEU A 75 1.59 -6.37 -3.60
CA LEU A 75 1.84 -6.00 -2.21
C LEU A 75 2.25 -4.53 -2.09
N GLY A 76 1.40 -3.70 -1.48
CA GLY A 76 1.77 -2.36 -1.04
C GLY A 76 2.44 -2.39 0.33
N VAL A 77 3.63 -1.79 0.46
CA VAL A 77 4.36 -1.73 1.74
C VAL A 77 4.55 -0.30 2.18
N HIS A 78 3.95 0.07 3.31
CA HIS A 78 4.31 1.29 4.00
C HIS A 78 5.52 1.03 4.90
N GLY A 79 6.64 1.71 4.65
CA GLY A 79 7.91 1.53 5.38
C GLY A 79 7.91 2.05 6.82
N ARG A 80 6.81 1.95 7.56
CA ARG A 80 6.69 2.35 8.96
C ARG A 80 5.98 1.27 9.74
N HIS A 81 6.39 1.10 10.99
CA HIS A 81 5.65 0.28 11.93
C HIS A 81 4.28 0.89 12.25
N ARG A 82 3.37 0.04 12.74
CA ARG A 82 2.03 0.44 13.19
C ARG A 82 2.06 1.55 14.25
N GLU A 83 3.03 1.49 15.17
CA GLU A 83 3.13 2.38 16.34
C GLU A 83 3.66 3.78 16.00
N ARG A 84 4.27 3.99 14.83
CA ARG A 84 4.77 5.30 14.43
C ARG A 84 3.60 6.19 13.99
N SER A 85 3.56 7.43 14.53
CA SER A 85 2.53 8.41 14.21
C SER A 85 2.51 8.75 12.71
N LYS A 86 1.40 9.35 12.23
CA LYS A 86 1.26 9.79 10.84
C LYS A 86 2.35 10.80 10.41
N HIS A 87 2.90 11.56 11.37
CA HIS A 87 3.74 12.73 11.12
C HIS A 87 5.18 12.61 11.65
N THR A 88 5.56 11.50 12.30
CA THR A 88 6.89 11.34 12.89
C THR A 88 7.65 10.16 12.29
N GLY A 89 8.91 10.41 11.91
CA GLY A 89 9.84 9.41 11.38
C GLY A 89 9.83 9.24 9.86
N SER A 90 11.00 8.98 9.30
CA SER A 90 11.18 8.58 7.92
C SER A 90 10.72 7.14 7.70
N ALA A 91 10.11 6.86 6.55
CA ALA A 91 9.84 5.51 6.12
C ALA A 91 11.16 4.77 5.85
N ASP A 92 11.26 3.56 6.35
CA ASP A 92 12.38 2.66 6.15
C ASP A 92 12.30 2.03 4.75
N TRP A 93 13.01 2.65 3.81
CA TRP A 93 13.14 2.13 2.44
C TRP A 93 14.04 0.89 2.37
N SER A 94 14.93 0.66 3.35
CA SER A 94 15.75 -0.55 3.42
C SER A 94 14.89 -1.79 3.70
N ALA A 95 13.90 -1.65 4.58
CA ALA A 95 12.91 -2.70 4.82
C ALA A 95 12.09 -3.01 3.56
N ILE A 96 11.63 -1.98 2.83
CA ILE A 96 10.90 -2.18 1.57
C ILE A 96 11.77 -2.91 0.54
N LYS A 97 13.05 -2.52 0.42
CA LYS A 97 14.02 -3.18 -0.47
C LYS A 97 14.20 -4.67 -0.13
N ALA A 98 14.33 -4.99 1.15
CA ALA A 98 14.46 -6.38 1.60
C ALA A 98 13.18 -7.18 1.30
N ILE A 99 12.01 -6.60 1.52
CA ILE A 99 10.72 -7.24 1.19
C ILE A 99 10.59 -7.47 -0.31
N LYS A 100 10.88 -6.47 -1.16
CA LYS A 100 10.84 -6.62 -2.63
C LYS A 100 11.73 -7.75 -3.14
N ARG A 101 12.88 -7.99 -2.50
CA ARG A 101 13.77 -9.12 -2.85
C ARG A 101 13.26 -10.48 -2.38
N SER A 102 12.30 -10.50 -1.47
CA SER A 102 11.84 -11.71 -0.78
C SER A 102 10.58 -12.35 -1.35
N VAL A 103 9.87 -11.64 -2.24
CA VAL A 103 8.60 -12.04 -2.87
C VAL A 103 8.72 -11.94 -4.40
N GLY A 104 7.94 -12.75 -5.12
CA GLY A 104 7.88 -12.77 -6.59
C GLY A 104 6.85 -11.80 -7.19
N ILE A 105 5.83 -11.41 -6.42
CA ILE A 105 4.80 -10.44 -6.85
C ILE A 105 5.31 -8.99 -6.90
N PRO A 106 4.66 -8.12 -7.70
CA PRO A 106 4.94 -6.68 -7.68
C PRO A 106 4.77 -6.06 -6.29
N VAL A 107 5.73 -5.21 -5.91
CA VAL A 107 5.73 -4.45 -4.66
C VAL A 107 5.60 -2.96 -4.95
N ILE A 108 4.65 -2.32 -4.27
CA ILE A 108 4.44 -0.87 -4.33
C ILE A 108 5.01 -0.23 -3.06
N ALA A 109 6.05 0.58 -3.21
CA ALA A 109 6.65 1.31 -2.11
C ALA A 109 5.75 2.47 -1.65
N ASN A 110 5.54 2.61 -0.34
CA ASN A 110 4.74 3.69 0.23
C ASN A 110 5.46 4.32 1.44
N GLY A 111 5.45 5.64 1.49
CA GLY A 111 6.01 6.44 2.60
C GLY A 111 7.01 7.49 2.12
N ASN A 112 6.88 8.69 2.68
CA ASN A 112 7.79 9.83 2.47
C ASN A 112 8.04 10.28 1.02
N CYS A 113 7.15 9.97 0.06
CA CYS A 113 7.21 10.51 -1.31
C CYS A 113 6.30 11.76 -1.45
N GLN A 114 6.88 12.96 -1.36
CA GLN A 114 6.13 14.23 -1.42
C GLN A 114 6.19 14.92 -2.80
N CYS A 115 7.12 14.51 -3.66
CA CYS A 115 7.26 15.03 -5.02
C CYS A 115 7.71 13.93 -5.99
N LEU A 116 7.74 14.23 -7.31
CA LEU A 116 8.22 13.27 -8.31
C LEU A 116 9.66 12.83 -8.06
N HIS A 117 10.55 13.74 -7.63
CA HIS A 117 11.94 13.39 -7.33
C HIS A 117 12.04 12.37 -6.18
N ASP A 118 11.22 12.49 -5.13
CA ASP A 118 11.18 11.49 -4.06
C ASP A 118 10.71 10.13 -4.56
N ALA A 119 9.69 10.10 -5.42
CA ALA A 119 9.18 8.87 -6.00
C ALA A 119 10.26 8.16 -6.84
N LEU A 120 10.99 8.90 -7.68
CA LEU A 120 12.09 8.36 -8.48
C LEU A 120 13.23 7.82 -7.60
N ARG A 121 13.65 8.58 -6.58
CA ARG A 121 14.66 8.11 -5.61
C ARG A 121 14.20 6.88 -4.85
N CYS A 122 12.93 6.82 -4.47
CA CYS A 122 12.35 5.66 -3.78
C CYS A 122 12.43 4.41 -4.67
N LEU A 123 12.03 4.51 -5.94
CA LEU A 123 12.13 3.41 -6.90
C LEU A 123 13.58 2.95 -7.08
N GLU A 124 14.50 3.89 -7.31
CA GLU A 124 15.93 3.59 -7.50
C GLU A 124 16.53 2.89 -6.27
N TYR A 125 16.23 3.38 -5.08
CA TYR A 125 16.78 2.83 -3.84
C TYR A 125 16.21 1.45 -3.51
N THR A 126 14.88 1.31 -3.59
CA THR A 126 14.15 0.11 -3.14
C THR A 126 14.11 -1.00 -4.18
N GLY A 127 14.17 -0.66 -5.47
CA GLY A 127 13.87 -1.59 -6.56
C GLY A 127 12.40 -2.02 -6.62
N ALA A 128 11.50 -1.32 -5.93
CA ALA A 128 10.07 -1.55 -6.01
C ALA A 128 9.53 -1.28 -7.42
N ASP A 129 8.42 -1.92 -7.78
CA ASP A 129 7.86 -1.85 -9.14
C ASP A 129 7.02 -0.59 -9.36
N ALA A 130 6.50 -0.01 -8.27
CA ALA A 130 5.77 1.25 -8.28
C ALA A 130 5.89 1.99 -6.94
N VAL A 131 5.45 3.25 -6.92
CA VAL A 131 5.35 4.08 -5.71
C VAL A 131 3.93 4.56 -5.51
N MET A 132 3.49 4.55 -4.25
CA MET A 132 2.22 5.13 -3.80
C MET A 132 2.50 6.36 -2.93
N SER A 133 1.93 7.51 -3.29
CA SER A 133 1.89 8.70 -2.43
C SER A 133 0.51 8.84 -1.77
N ALA A 134 0.48 9.38 -0.54
CA ALA A 134 -0.75 9.63 0.19
C ALA A 134 -0.84 11.10 0.61
N THR A 135 0.08 11.61 1.43
CA THR A 135 0.05 13.02 1.84
C THR A 135 0.49 13.96 0.72
N GLY A 136 1.49 13.56 -0.07
CA GLY A 136 2.02 14.39 -1.16
C GLY A 136 0.99 14.66 -2.24
N ILE A 137 0.22 13.65 -2.65
CA ILE A 137 -0.82 13.80 -3.68
C ILE A 137 -1.99 14.66 -3.20
N LEU A 138 -2.28 14.69 -1.89
CA LEU A 138 -3.29 15.60 -1.32
C LEU A 138 -2.84 17.06 -1.33
N ALA A 139 -1.54 17.31 -1.14
CA ALA A 139 -0.97 18.66 -1.22
C ALA A 139 -0.79 19.12 -2.67
N ASN A 140 -0.48 18.20 -3.58
CA ASN A 140 -0.27 18.47 -4.99
C ASN A 140 -0.82 17.32 -5.85
N PRO A 141 -2.05 17.43 -6.38
CA PRO A 141 -2.62 16.42 -7.26
C PRO A 141 -1.80 16.18 -8.54
N LYS A 142 -0.96 17.14 -8.95
CA LYS A 142 -0.05 17.04 -10.09
C LYS A 142 1.32 16.45 -9.72
N LEU A 143 1.49 15.87 -8.53
CA LEU A 143 2.77 15.34 -8.00
C LEU A 143 3.52 14.50 -9.04
N PHE A 144 2.84 13.57 -9.72
CA PHE A 144 3.48 12.66 -10.68
C PHE A 144 3.80 13.29 -12.04
N SER A 145 3.28 14.49 -12.33
CA SER A 145 3.67 15.26 -13.53
C SER A 145 5.01 15.99 -13.35
N GLY A 146 5.54 16.02 -12.13
CA GLY A 146 6.72 16.83 -11.79
C GLY A 146 6.38 18.29 -11.44
N PHE A 147 5.15 18.75 -11.68
CA PHE A 147 4.74 20.11 -11.33
C PHE A 147 4.95 20.40 -9.84
N GLY A 148 5.61 21.52 -9.51
CA GLY A 148 5.86 21.93 -8.13
C GLY A 148 6.89 21.07 -7.38
N CYS A 149 7.59 20.16 -8.07
CA CYS A 149 8.70 19.42 -7.49
C CYS A 149 9.91 20.36 -7.34
N PRO A 150 10.56 20.46 -6.16
CA PRO A 150 11.79 21.24 -6.01
C PRO A 150 12.85 20.82 -7.04
N GLY A 151 13.53 21.80 -7.65
CA GLY A 151 14.49 21.54 -8.72
C GLY A 151 13.89 21.23 -10.10
N THR A 152 12.56 21.26 -10.23
CA THR A 152 11.85 21.35 -11.51
C THR A 152 11.29 22.76 -11.64
N ASP A 153 11.87 23.55 -12.52
CA ASP A 153 11.58 24.96 -12.76
C ASP A 153 10.26 25.16 -13.51
N GLY A 154 9.18 24.47 -13.09
CA GLY A 154 7.82 24.57 -13.64
C GLY A 154 7.68 24.26 -15.14
N LYS A 155 8.80 23.96 -15.81
CA LYS A 155 8.96 23.82 -17.26
C LYS A 155 9.62 22.49 -17.64
N SER A 156 10.06 21.70 -16.68
CA SER A 156 10.87 20.52 -16.99
C SER A 156 10.00 19.30 -17.29
N ASN A 157 9.98 18.92 -18.57
CA ASN A 157 10.11 17.50 -18.92
C ASN A 157 11.20 16.92 -18.01
N CYS A 158 10.84 16.09 -17.03
CA CYS A 158 11.83 15.42 -16.20
C CYS A 158 12.71 14.53 -17.08
N LYS A 159 13.88 15.05 -17.48
CA LYS A 159 14.91 14.32 -18.23
C LYS A 159 15.68 13.33 -17.35
N HIS A 160 15.10 12.88 -16.24
CA HIS A 160 15.63 11.75 -15.48
C HIS A 160 15.23 10.45 -16.20
N ALA A 161 15.71 10.31 -17.44
CA ALA A 161 15.85 9.00 -18.05
C ALA A 161 16.92 8.27 -17.24
N VAL A 162 16.50 7.17 -16.62
CA VAL A 162 17.36 6.18 -15.95
C VAL A 162 18.55 5.87 -16.85
N LYS A 163 19.75 6.34 -16.48
CA LYS A 163 20.98 5.80 -17.05
C LYS A 163 21.24 4.49 -16.32
N SER A 164 20.88 3.38 -16.97
CA SER A 164 21.42 2.07 -16.60
C SER A 164 22.93 2.12 -16.78
N SER A 165 23.67 2.10 -15.68
CA SER A 165 25.12 1.98 -15.70
C SER A 165 25.49 0.54 -16.03
N ASN A 166 25.65 0.23 -17.32
CA ASN A 166 26.54 -0.84 -17.75
C ASN A 166 27.91 -0.22 -18.01
N GLY A 167 28.91 -0.60 -17.22
CA GLY A 167 30.29 -0.26 -17.48
C GLY A 167 30.81 -0.98 -18.72
N ASN A 168 31.44 -0.25 -19.64
CA ASN A 168 32.76 -0.58 -20.18
C ASN A 168 33.29 0.55 -21.09
N GLY A 169 34.59 0.86 -20.94
CA GLY A 169 35.52 1.27 -22.00
C GLY A 169 35.19 2.39 -23.02
N ASP A 170 35.97 3.47 -22.92
CA ASP A 170 36.77 4.07 -24.01
C ASP A 170 36.16 4.72 -25.28
N ARG A 171 36.80 5.86 -25.60
CA ARG A 171 36.99 6.60 -26.87
C ARG A 171 36.01 7.72 -27.27
N LYS A 172 36.65 8.89 -27.45
CA LYS A 172 36.21 10.10 -28.16
C LYS A 172 35.85 9.81 -29.62
N SER A 173 34.83 10.50 -30.16
CA SER A 173 34.89 11.17 -31.48
C SER A 173 33.63 12.02 -31.76
N ASN A 174 33.85 13.07 -32.56
CA ASN A 174 32.90 14.08 -33.04
C ASN A 174 31.82 13.51 -33.99
N GLY A 175 30.72 14.26 -34.16
CA GLY A 175 29.96 14.22 -35.42
C GLY A 175 28.44 14.25 -35.27
N ALA A 176 27.80 15.12 -36.05
CA ALA A 176 26.38 15.41 -36.11
C ALA A 176 25.48 14.20 -36.43
N SER A 177 24.21 14.24 -35.99
CA SER A 177 23.02 14.18 -36.87
C SER A 177 21.73 13.89 -36.09
N ASN A 178 20.66 14.41 -36.67
CA ASN A 178 19.28 14.33 -36.26
C ASN A 178 18.78 12.88 -36.16
N GLY A 179 18.05 12.54 -35.09
CA GLY A 179 17.43 11.22 -34.94
C GLY A 179 16.36 11.21 -33.87
N LYS A 180 15.12 11.50 -34.27
CA LYS A 180 13.91 11.25 -33.47
C LYS A 180 13.92 9.78 -33.04
N ARG A 181 14.06 9.50 -31.74
CA ARG A 181 13.82 8.19 -31.16
C ARG A 181 12.71 8.31 -30.14
N ASN A 182 11.52 7.85 -30.52
CA ASN A 182 10.44 7.57 -29.59
C ASN A 182 10.92 6.51 -28.61
N VAL A 183 10.99 6.86 -27.32
CA VAL A 183 11.18 5.90 -26.25
C VAL A 183 9.80 5.58 -25.70
N GLN A 184 9.35 4.36 -25.93
CA GLN A 184 8.11 3.82 -25.39
C GLN A 184 8.34 3.48 -23.92
N CYS A 185 7.75 4.26 -23.03
CA CYS A 185 7.78 4.03 -21.59
C CYS A 185 6.76 2.95 -21.23
N ASN A 186 7.22 1.75 -20.83
CA ASN A 186 6.36 0.67 -20.33
C ASN A 186 5.97 0.80 -18.84
N GLY A 187 6.11 1.98 -18.24
CA GLY A 187 5.64 2.25 -16.88
C GLY A 187 4.18 2.71 -16.89
N LYS A 188 3.23 1.81 -16.61
CA LYS A 188 1.83 2.19 -16.40
C LYS A 188 1.72 2.99 -15.10
N PHE A 189 1.62 4.31 -15.23
CA PHE A 189 1.06 5.15 -14.17
C PHE A 189 -0.45 4.93 -14.16
N ILE A 190 -0.99 4.37 -13.08
CA ILE A 190 -2.43 4.31 -12.85
C ILE A 190 -2.83 5.65 -12.23
N GLY A 191 -3.32 6.56 -13.05
CA GLY A 191 -4.04 7.76 -12.62
C GLY A 191 -5.51 7.59 -12.97
N ASN A 192 -6.38 7.60 -11.97
CA ASN A 192 -7.81 7.77 -12.23
C ASN A 192 -8.09 9.27 -12.32
N ASP A 193 -8.37 9.73 -13.54
CA ASP A 193 -9.26 10.87 -13.74
C ASP A 193 -10.66 10.41 -13.34
N GLU A 194 -11.30 11.09 -12.39
CA GLU A 194 -12.68 11.55 -12.55
C GLU A 194 -13.09 12.46 -11.38
N THR A 195 -13.42 13.68 -11.76
CA THR A 195 -14.01 14.76 -10.98
C THR A 195 -15.46 14.44 -10.58
N ASN A 196 -15.74 14.28 -9.28
CA ASN A 196 -16.89 14.91 -8.60
C ASN A 196 -16.99 14.42 -7.14
N TRP A 197 -16.76 15.31 -6.18
CA TRP A 197 -17.30 15.13 -4.83
C TRP A 197 -17.89 16.47 -4.36
N ARG A 198 -19.21 16.59 -4.45
CA ARG A 198 -19.97 17.67 -3.79
C ARG A 198 -19.91 17.42 -2.28
N SER A 199 -19.27 18.32 -1.55
CA SER A 199 -19.38 18.44 -0.10
C SER A 199 -20.75 18.98 0.26
N HIS A 200 -21.52 18.23 1.06
CA HIS A 200 -22.55 18.82 1.90
C HIS A 200 -21.90 19.36 3.17
N GLU A 201 -21.96 20.68 3.32
CA GLU A 201 -21.71 21.38 4.57
C GLU A 201 -22.82 21.05 5.57
N THR A 202 -22.43 20.81 6.83
CA THR A 202 -23.32 21.10 7.96
C THR A 202 -22.56 22.00 8.91
N SER A 203 -22.99 23.25 8.93
CA SER A 203 -22.61 24.34 9.82
C SER A 203 -23.22 24.18 11.21
N ASN A 204 -22.49 24.74 12.18
CA ASN A 204 -22.95 25.35 13.45
C ASN A 204 -23.32 24.43 14.63
N GLY A 205 -22.82 24.84 15.81
CA GLY A 205 -23.39 24.45 17.10
C GLY A 205 -22.39 24.44 18.26
N CYS A 206 -21.99 25.63 18.72
CA CYS A 206 -21.41 25.83 20.04
C CYS A 206 -22.50 25.64 21.10
N GLU A 207 -22.23 24.96 22.23
CA GLU A 207 -22.72 25.34 23.58
C GLU A 207 -22.23 24.39 24.70
N THR A 208 -22.31 24.92 25.92
CA THR A 208 -21.56 24.59 27.14
C THR A 208 -22.33 23.79 28.19
N LYS A 209 -21.56 23.09 29.06
CA LYS A 209 -21.77 22.76 30.50
C LYS A 209 -23.04 22.00 30.94
N GLY A 210 -22.83 21.09 31.91
CA GLY A 210 -23.88 20.61 32.82
C GLY A 210 -23.52 19.32 33.54
N ASP A 211 -23.47 19.40 34.87
CA ASP A 211 -23.00 18.40 35.84
C ASP A 211 -23.82 17.10 35.95
N SER A 212 -23.22 16.13 36.65
CA SER A 212 -23.78 15.36 37.79
C SER A 212 -23.71 13.82 37.68
N ASP A 213 -22.95 13.27 38.63
CA ASP A 213 -23.35 12.28 39.63
C ASP A 213 -23.62 10.79 39.28
N SER A 214 -22.76 9.98 39.91
CA SER A 214 -23.13 8.90 40.86
C SER A 214 -23.31 7.46 40.40
N ALA A 215 -22.61 6.60 41.15
CA ALA A 215 -22.87 5.20 41.51
C ALA A 215 -22.87 4.17 40.36
N GLY A 216 -22.09 3.08 40.41
CA GLY A 216 -21.92 2.16 41.53
C GLY A 216 -22.84 0.95 41.30
N GLY A 217 -22.29 -0.24 41.03
CA GLY A 217 -23.13 -1.45 40.94
C GLY A 217 -22.57 -2.60 40.11
N ASN A 218 -21.82 -3.45 40.79
CA ASN A 218 -21.35 -4.78 40.40
C ASN A 218 -22.53 -5.77 40.21
N SER A 219 -22.54 -6.64 39.18
CA SER A 219 -23.01 -8.03 39.33
C SER A 219 -22.74 -8.90 38.11
N GLN A 220 -22.21 -10.08 38.40
CA GLN A 220 -21.98 -11.23 37.53
C GLN A 220 -23.28 -11.86 37.01
N ARG A 221 -23.24 -12.50 35.83
CA ARG A 221 -23.95 -13.78 35.58
C ARG A 221 -23.36 -14.56 34.40
N LYS A 222 -23.39 -15.88 34.58
CA LYS A 222 -22.68 -16.96 33.86
C LYS A 222 -23.49 -17.55 32.70
N ARG A 223 -22.77 -18.21 31.77
CA ARG A 223 -23.13 -19.35 30.86
C ARG A 223 -24.12 -19.03 29.72
N ALA A 224 -24.06 -19.62 28.53
CA ALA A 224 -23.62 -20.97 28.12
C ALA A 224 -23.14 -21.04 26.65
N GLN A 225 -22.38 -22.09 26.31
CA GLN A 225 -22.12 -22.58 24.95
C GLN A 225 -23.32 -23.36 24.40
N PRO A 226 -23.36 -23.60 23.07
CA PRO A 226 -23.24 -24.98 22.61
C PRO A 226 -22.32 -25.22 21.38
N ARG A 227 -21.76 -26.43 21.35
CA ARG A 227 -21.15 -27.18 20.22
C ARG A 227 -22.24 -27.35 19.12
N GLY A 228 -22.02 -27.41 17.80
CA GLY A 228 -20.95 -27.92 16.95
C GLY A 228 -21.62 -28.88 15.94
N VAL A 229 -21.48 -28.68 14.62
CA VAL A 229 -21.78 -29.70 13.58
C VAL A 229 -20.85 -29.50 12.38
N VAL A 230 -20.14 -30.57 12.05
CA VAL A 230 -19.30 -30.77 10.86
C VAL A 230 -20.16 -31.41 9.77
N THR A 231 -20.07 -30.95 8.52
CA THR A 231 -20.42 -31.77 7.36
C THR A 231 -19.41 -31.56 6.22
N GLU A 232 -18.76 -32.66 5.83
CA GLU A 232 -17.98 -32.80 4.61
C GLU A 232 -18.89 -32.67 3.37
N THR A 233 -18.43 -31.97 2.34
CA THR A 233 -18.97 -32.14 0.98
C THR A 233 -17.85 -32.32 -0.03
N LYS A 234 -18.00 -33.40 -0.81
CA LYS A 234 -17.05 -33.95 -1.79
C LYS A 234 -16.77 -33.00 -2.95
N LYS A 235 -15.50 -32.96 -3.36
CA LYS A 235 -15.00 -32.33 -4.61
C LYS A 235 -15.65 -32.97 -5.85
N ARG A 236 -16.02 -32.16 -6.85
CA ARG A 236 -16.26 -32.61 -8.24
C ARG A 236 -15.07 -32.23 -9.13
N PRO A 237 -14.76 -33.02 -10.17
CA PRO A 237 -13.66 -32.74 -11.10
C PRO A 237 -14.07 -31.72 -12.17
N LEU A 238 -13.07 -30.99 -12.65
CA LEU A 238 -13.15 -30.06 -13.78
C LEU A 238 -13.24 -30.83 -15.12
N PRO A 239 -13.98 -30.35 -16.13
CA PRO A 239 -13.75 -30.73 -17.51
C PRO A 239 -12.73 -29.77 -18.17
N GLY A 240 -11.72 -30.34 -18.81
CA GLY A 240 -10.98 -29.69 -19.92
C GLY A 240 -11.33 -30.38 -21.24
N PRO A 241 -10.51 -30.21 -22.30
CA PRO A 241 -9.50 -29.17 -22.52
C PRO A 241 -10.08 -27.86 -23.08
#